data_AF-A0A832G323-F1
#
_entry.id   AF-A0A832G323-F1
#
_cell.length_a   1.000
_cell.length_b   1.000
_cell.length_c   1.000
_cell.angle_alpha   90.00
_cell.angle_beta   90.00
_cell.angle_gamma   90.00
#
_symmetry.space_group_name_H-M   'P 1'
#
loop_
_entity.id
_entity.type
_entity.pdbx_description
1 polymer ?
#
loop_
_entity_poly.entity_id
_entity_poly.type
_entity_poly.pdbx_seq_one_letter_code
_entity_poly.pdbx_strand_id
1 'polypeptide(L)' 'MRVAVTGRPGIGKTTLCLKVYEALKSKMKISGFITMEERDKGVRVGFKLVDLASNRSSPL' A
#
# COMPACT_ATOMS: atom_id res chain seq x y z
N MET A 1 -13.77 15.49 1.31
CA MET A 1 -13.67 14.68 2.53
C MET A 1 -12.25 14.12 2.64
N ARG A 2 -11.65 14.06 3.85
CA ARG A 2 -10.33 13.45 4.09
C ARG A 2 -10.49 12.43 5.21
N VAL A 3 -9.90 11.25 5.06
CA VAL A 3 -9.99 10.15 6.03
C VAL A 3 -8.58 9.65 6.34
N ALA A 4 -8.28 9.48 7.63
CA ALA A 4 -7.05 8.87 8.10
C ALA A 4 -7.36 7.57 8.85
N VAL A 5 -6.66 6.49 8.51
CA VAL A 5 -6.76 5.20 9.21
C VAL A 5 -5.61 5.11 10.21
N THR A 6 -5.91 5.04 11.50
CA THR A 6 -4.91 5.00 12.58
C THR A 6 -5.01 3.70 13.39
N GLY A 7 -3.99 3.42 14.20
CA GLY A 7 -3.93 2.20 15.02
C GLY A 7 -2.50 1.68 15.17
N ARG A 8 -2.28 0.74 16.10
CA ARG A 8 -0.96 0.17 16.42
C ARG A 8 -0.25 -0.40 15.16
N PRO A 9 1.09 -0.41 15.10
CA PRO A 9 1.82 -1.09 14.03
C PRO A 9 1.39 -2.55 13.88
N GLY A 10 1.38 -3.08 12.64
CA GLY A 10 1.00 -4.47 12.37
C GLY A 10 -0.51 -4.79 12.41
N ILE A 11 -1.40 -3.84 12.75
CA ILE A 11 -2.84 -4.10 12.89
C ILE A 11 -3.62 -4.26 11.56
N GLY A 12 -2.94 -4.23 10.41
CA GLY A 12 -3.57 -4.43 9.10
C GLY A 12 -4.10 -3.17 8.39
N LYS A 13 -3.66 -1.96 8.77
CA LYS A 13 -4.08 -0.70 8.11
C LYS A 13 -3.79 -0.70 6.60
N THR A 14 -2.59 -1.13 6.19
CA THR A 14 -2.23 -1.27 4.77
C THR A 14 -3.12 -2.28 4.06
N THR A 15 -3.41 -3.41 4.73
CA THR A 15 -4.32 -4.44 4.22
C THR A 15 -5.74 -3.90 4.02
N LEU A 16 -6.24 -3.07 4.94
CA LEU A 16 -7.54 -2.40 4.80
C LEU A 16 -7.57 -1.50 3.55
N CYS A 17 -6.58 -0.60 3.40
CA CYS A 17 -6.52 0.29 2.24
C CYS A 17 -6.44 -0.48 0.91
N LEU A 18 -5.68 -1.58 0.88
CA LEU A 18 -5.59 -2.46 -0.30
C LEU A 18 -6.91 -3.13 -0.63
N LYS A 19 -7.65 -3.64 0.37
CA LYS A 19 -8.98 -4.23 0.14
C LYS A 19 -9.97 -3.21 -0.43
N VAL A 20 -9.93 -1.97 0.05
CA VAL A 20 -10.75 -0.88 -0.49
C VAL A 20 -10.38 -0.58 -1.94
N TYR A 21 -9.08 -0.49 -2.24
CA TYR A 21 -8.59 -0.31 -3.61
C TYR A 21 -9.08 -1.44 -4.54
N GLU A 22 -8.86 -2.69 -4.16
CA GLU A 22 -9.27 -3.86 -4.96
C GLU A 22 -10.78 -3.90 -5.23
N ALA A 23 -11.60 -3.52 -4.25
CA ALA A 23 -13.06 -3.49 -4.40
C ALA A 23 -13.57 -2.40 -5.35
N LEU A 24 -12.78 -1.35 -5.58
CA LEU A 24 -13.20 -0.13 -6.30
C LEU A 24 -12.45 0.10 -7.62
N LYS A 25 -11.26 -0.50 -7.82
CA LYS A 25 -10.38 -0.22 -8.97
C LYS A 25 -11.01 -0.49 -10.34
N SER A 26 -12.01 -1.38 -10.43
CA SER A 26 -12.75 -1.66 -11.67
C SER A 26 -13.91 -0.70 -11.93
N LYS A 27 -14.34 0.06 -10.92
CA LYS A 27 -15.51 0.94 -10.96
C LYS A 27 -15.12 2.40 -11.15
N MET A 28 -13.91 2.78 -10.76
CA MET A 28 -13.41 4.15 -10.86
C MET A 28 -11.89 4.17 -10.98
N LYS A 29 -11.38 5.24 -11.58
CA LYS A 29 -9.94 5.49 -11.64
C LYS A 29 -9.43 5.88 -10.25
N ILE A 30 -8.54 5.08 -9.69
CA ILE A 30 -7.88 5.33 -8.41
C ILE A 30 -6.39 5.58 -8.69
N SER A 31 -5.82 6.55 -7.99
CA SER A 31 -4.39 6.89 -8.08
C SER A 31 -3.82 7.09 -6.69
N GLY A 32 -2.51 6.98 -6.58
CA GLY A 32 -1.78 7.03 -5.31
C GLY A 32 -0.81 5.87 -5.19
N PHE A 33 -0.20 5.77 -4.01
CA PHE A 33 0.85 4.80 -3.77
C PHE A 33 0.65 4.11 -2.42
N ILE A 34 1.27 2.94 -2.30
CA ILE A 34 1.48 2.23 -1.02
C ILE A 34 2.98 2.07 -0.80
N THR A 35 3.37 1.89 0.46
CA THR A 35 4.71 1.47 0.83
C THR A 35 4.66 0.01 1.27
N MET A 36 5.51 -0.84 0.68
CA MET A 36 5.66 -2.23 1.10
C MET A 36 7.02 -2.42 1.75
N GLU A 37 7.05 -3.16 2.86
CA GLU A 37 8.30 -3.57 3.50
C GLU A 37 9.01 -4.60 2.63
N GLU A 38 10.29 -4.36 2.33
CA GLU A 38 11.12 -5.28 1.58
C GLU A 38 12.02 -6.06 2.54
N ARG A 39 11.96 -7.39 2.44
CA ARG A 39 12.72 -8.31 3.29
C ARG A 39 13.53 -9.27 2.44
N ASP A 40 14.82 -9.37 2.75
CA ASP A 40 15.70 -10.41 2.21
C ASP A 40 16.12 -11.33 3.36
N LYS A 41 15.97 -12.65 3.18
CA LYS A 41 16.26 -13.67 4.20
C LYS A 41 15.65 -13.38 5.59
N GLY A 42 14.45 -12.79 5.62
CA GLY A 42 13.74 -12.44 6.86
C GLY A 42 14.15 -11.11 7.51
N VAL A 43 15.22 -10.47 7.01
CA VAL A 43 15.71 -9.17 7.49
C VAL A 43 15.12 -8.06 6.64
N ARG A 44 14.64 -6.98 7.29
CA ARG A 44 14.17 -5.80 6.57
C ARG A 44 15.36 -5.09 5.91
N VAL A 45 15.32 -5.00 4.58
CA VAL A 45 16.35 -4.33 3.78
C VAL A 45 15.92 -2.94 3.29
N GLY A 46 14.62 -2.63 3.36
CA GLY A 46 14.12 -1.33 2.98
C GLY A 46 12.62 -1.27 2.83
N PHE A 47 12.16 -0.31 2.03
CA PHE A 47 10.80 -0.23 1.55
C PHE A 47 10.80 0.00 0.05
N LYS A 48 9.71 -0.40 -0.59
CA LYS A 48 9.40 0.00 -1.96
C LYS A 48 8.12 0.79 -2.00
N LEU A 49 8.11 1.82 -2.83
CA LEU A 49 6.88 2.51 -3.23
C LEU A 49 6.26 1.72 -4.37
N VAL A 50 4.96 1.46 -4.29
CA VAL A 50 4.20 0.83 -5.37
C VAL A 50 3.10 1.80 -5.80
N ASP A 51 3.12 2.19 -7.07
CA ASP A 51 2.08 3.01 -7.68
C ASP A 51 0.86 2.14 -8.00
N LEU A 52 -0.31 2.55 -7.50
CA LEU A 52 -1.54 1.76 -7.65
C LEU A 52 -2.09 1.78 -9.07
N ALA A 53 -1.81 2.83 -9.86
CA ALA A 53 -2.37 2.97 -11.21
C ALA A 53 -1.62 2.14 -12.25
N SER A 54 -0.29 2.06 -12.13
CA SER A 54 0.61 1.38 -13.08
C SER A 54 1.16 0.06 -12.58
N ASN A 55 1.01 -0.22 -11.27
CA ASN A 55 1.59 -1.37 -10.57
C ASN A 55 3.13 -1.43 -10.67
N ARG A 56 3.78 -0.30 -10.99
CA ARG A 56 5.25 -0.17 -10.98
C ARG A 56 5.73 0.07 -9.57
N SER A 57 6.95 -0.38 -9.27
CA SER A 57 7.60 -0.17 -7.99
C SER A 57 8.99 0.46 -8.11
N SER A 58 9.35 1.27 -7.13
CA SER A 58 10.70 1.83 -6.98
C SER A 58 11.17 1.68 -5.53
N PRO A 59 12.49 1.55 -5.29
CA PRO A 59 13.04 1.71 -3.94
C PRO A 59 12.64 3.06 -3.34
N LEU A 60 12.42 3.06 -2.02
CA LEU A 60 12.23 4.26 -1.20
C LEU A 60 13.50 4.62 -0.44
#